data_AF-A0A933RP03-F1
#
_entry.id   AF-A0A933RP03-F1
#
_cell.length_a   1.000
_cell.length_b   1.000
_cell.length_c   1.000
_cell.angle_alpha   90.00
_cell.angle_beta   90.00
_cell.angle_gamma   90.00
#
_symmetry.space_group_name_H-M   'P 1'
#
loop_
_entity.id
_entity.type
_entity.pdbx_description
1 polymer ?
#
loop_
_entity_poly.entity_id
_entity_poly.type
_entity_poly.pdbx_seq_one_letter_code
_entity_poly.pdbx_strand_id
1 'polypeptide(L)'
;MATERCRAREFGLVIGGLQTGAHNAITDVAGVRVGHRTVIKGEGKCKIGEGPVRTGVTAILPAPDDLFVSKLQAGVHIINGFGKSVGLMQVAEVGTIETPILITNTLNVSKVADGLLDYLIMDKGLDAPSINPVVMECNDYYLSDICGRHMGKTEVVAAIEAASDGLVTEGSVGAGTGTAAYGFKGGVGTSSRIVSCGEQRFTVGALVVTNMGKPDQLRICGKPVGKKLMEQGVDPALGGSIIMVLATNAPLSSNQLRRVAARATHGLARTGSYSGNTSGDIVLAFSTARRMPLLPEQPILTLPEVSDNHIDMFFTAAADAIEESILNAMFMAETLIGRDGNTLCALPLDKVKPLLK
;
A
#
# COMPACT_ATOMS: atom_id res chain seq x y z
N MET A 1 -28.34 7.27 10.31
CA MET A 1 -28.07 6.09 9.46
C MET A 1 -26.61 6.20 9.01
N ALA A 2 -25.84 5.12 9.07
CA ALA A 2 -24.46 5.16 8.59
C ALA A 2 -24.49 5.39 7.06
N THR A 3 -23.78 6.42 6.59
CA THR A 3 -23.65 6.69 5.15
C THR A 3 -22.93 5.50 4.50
N GLU A 4 -23.50 4.95 3.43
CA GLU A 4 -22.88 3.86 2.66
C GLU A 4 -21.45 4.23 2.26
N ARG A 5 -20.52 3.28 2.46
CA ARG A 5 -19.12 3.45 2.06
C ARG A 5 -19.03 3.32 0.54
N CYS A 6 -18.25 4.19 -0.09
CA CYS A 6 -18.07 4.19 -1.53
C CYS A 6 -16.69 4.74 -1.88
N ARG A 7 -16.19 4.45 -3.07
CA ARG A 7 -14.88 4.94 -3.53
C ARG A 7 -14.97 6.43 -3.89
N ALA A 8 -13.83 7.12 -3.97
CA ALA A 8 -13.77 8.56 -4.25
C ALA A 8 -14.52 8.94 -5.54
N ARG A 9 -14.44 8.13 -6.59
CA ARG A 9 -15.14 8.36 -7.86
C ARG A 9 -16.65 8.14 -7.77
N GLU A 10 -17.08 7.13 -7.04
CA GLU A 10 -18.51 6.88 -6.76
C GLU A 10 -19.11 8.01 -5.92
N PHE A 11 -18.30 8.63 -5.06
CA PHE A 11 -18.65 9.84 -4.33
C PHE A 11 -18.72 11.11 -5.22
N GLY A 12 -18.23 11.03 -6.46
CA GLY A 12 -18.21 12.14 -7.43
C GLY A 12 -16.89 12.91 -7.51
N LEU A 13 -15.79 12.35 -7.00
CA LEU A 13 -14.46 12.97 -7.06
C LEU A 13 -13.62 12.35 -8.17
N VAL A 14 -13.11 13.19 -9.06
CA VAL A 14 -12.15 12.79 -10.10
C VAL A 14 -10.79 13.37 -9.74
N ILE A 15 -9.81 12.49 -9.53
CA ILE A 15 -8.44 12.86 -9.20
C ILE A 15 -7.58 12.79 -10.47
N GLY A 16 -6.97 13.90 -10.84
CA GLY A 16 -6.13 13.99 -12.02
C GLY A 16 -6.92 13.98 -13.35
N GLY A 17 -6.18 13.94 -14.47
CA GLY A 17 -6.76 13.95 -15.82
C GLY A 17 -6.68 12.62 -16.57
N LEU A 18 -6.01 11.62 -16.00
CA LEU A 18 -5.78 10.33 -16.63
C LEU A 18 -6.95 9.36 -16.39
N GLN A 19 -7.26 8.55 -17.41
CA GLN A 19 -8.25 7.48 -17.31
C GLN A 19 -7.77 6.40 -16.33
N THR A 20 -8.68 5.76 -15.60
CA THR A 20 -8.38 4.59 -14.77
C THR A 20 -8.37 3.30 -15.59
N GLY A 21 -7.77 2.24 -15.04
CA GLY A 21 -8.06 0.88 -15.50
C GLY A 21 -9.50 0.45 -15.15
N ALA A 22 -9.83 -0.79 -15.51
CA ALA A 22 -11.19 -1.32 -15.39
C ALA A 22 -11.66 -1.44 -13.93
N HIS A 23 -10.75 -1.85 -13.05
CA HIS A 23 -11.02 -1.98 -11.61
C HIS A 23 -10.62 -0.72 -10.84
N ASN A 24 -9.90 0.19 -11.49
CA ASN A 24 -9.23 1.30 -10.85
C ASN A 24 -8.45 0.77 -9.64
N ALA A 25 -7.55 -0.19 -9.84
CA ALA A 25 -6.84 -0.89 -8.78
C ALA A 25 -5.44 -1.31 -9.24
N ILE A 26 -4.54 -1.63 -8.30
CA ILE A 26 -3.18 -2.08 -8.63
C ILE A 26 -3.16 -3.33 -9.53
N THR A 27 -4.19 -4.16 -9.40
CA THR A 27 -4.48 -5.37 -10.18
C THR A 27 -4.87 -5.10 -11.63
N ASP A 28 -5.11 -3.83 -12.03
CA ASP A 28 -5.21 -3.47 -13.46
C ASP A 28 -3.86 -3.61 -14.19
N VAL A 29 -2.76 -3.76 -13.45
CA VAL A 29 -1.48 -4.21 -14.00
C VAL A 29 -1.51 -5.74 -14.12
N ALA A 30 -1.60 -6.23 -15.36
CA ALA A 30 -1.77 -7.65 -15.65
C ALA A 30 -0.74 -8.53 -14.90
N GLY A 31 -1.24 -9.61 -14.28
CA GLY A 31 -0.46 -10.57 -13.49
C GLY A 31 -0.31 -10.21 -12.01
N VAL A 32 -0.58 -8.95 -11.62
CA VAL A 32 -0.56 -8.53 -10.22
C VAL A 32 -1.82 -9.02 -9.50
N ARG A 33 -1.64 -9.64 -8.33
CA ARG A 33 -2.73 -10.08 -7.45
C ARG A 33 -2.58 -9.52 -6.05
N VAL A 34 -3.69 -9.32 -5.35
CA VAL A 34 -3.70 -8.82 -3.97
C VAL A 34 -4.57 -9.72 -3.10
N GLY A 35 -4.06 -10.06 -1.92
CA GLY A 35 -4.79 -10.84 -0.92
C GLY A 35 -4.64 -10.26 0.48
N HIS A 36 -5.64 -10.48 1.32
CA HIS A 36 -5.69 -9.96 2.67
C HIS A 36 -5.99 -11.07 3.68
N ARG A 37 -5.31 -11.00 4.82
CA ARG A 37 -5.73 -11.68 6.04
C ARG A 37 -6.05 -10.64 7.11
N THR A 38 -7.33 -10.44 7.38
CA THR A 38 -7.85 -9.54 8.42
C THR A 38 -8.07 -10.31 9.72
N VAL A 39 -7.57 -9.79 10.85
CA VAL A 39 -7.76 -10.39 12.18
C VAL A 39 -8.37 -9.37 13.13
N ILE A 40 -9.63 -9.60 13.49
CA ILE A 40 -10.41 -8.83 14.47
C ILE A 40 -10.87 -9.81 15.55
N LYS A 41 -10.33 -9.68 16.76
CA LYS A 41 -10.64 -10.57 17.89
C LYS A 41 -10.62 -9.83 19.22
N GLY A 42 -11.55 -10.17 20.12
CA GLY A 42 -11.62 -9.60 21.47
C GLY A 42 -12.04 -8.13 21.51
N GLU A 43 -12.29 -7.64 22.71
CA GLU A 43 -12.76 -6.29 23.01
C GLU A 43 -12.32 -5.84 24.41
N GLY A 44 -12.49 -4.56 24.72
CA GLY A 44 -12.19 -4.00 26.04
C GLY A 44 -10.70 -3.78 26.31
N LYS A 45 -10.30 -3.90 27.58
CA LYS A 45 -8.96 -3.56 28.06
C LYS A 45 -7.88 -4.44 27.43
N CYS A 46 -6.79 -3.83 26.99
CA CYS A 46 -5.66 -4.53 26.41
C CYS A 46 -5.00 -5.47 27.42
N LYS A 47 -4.81 -6.73 27.02
CA LYS A 47 -3.91 -7.69 27.66
C LYS A 47 -2.92 -8.17 26.62
N ILE A 48 -1.63 -7.89 26.85
CA ILE A 48 -0.57 -8.22 25.90
C ILE A 48 -0.54 -9.73 25.64
N GLY A 49 -0.62 -10.11 24.37
CA GLY A 49 -0.65 -11.51 23.92
C GLY A 49 -2.05 -12.11 23.82
N GLU A 50 -3.08 -11.43 24.32
CA GLU A 50 -4.48 -11.90 24.25
C GLU A 50 -5.34 -11.03 23.31
N GLY A 51 -5.09 -9.72 23.29
CA GLY A 51 -5.86 -8.75 22.51
C GLY A 51 -6.42 -7.60 23.36
N PRO A 52 -7.34 -6.78 22.82
CA PRO A 52 -7.98 -6.93 21.51
C PRO A 52 -7.02 -6.84 20.31
N VAL A 53 -7.32 -7.59 19.26
CA VAL A 53 -6.53 -7.65 18.03
C VAL A 53 -7.31 -6.96 16.91
N ARG A 54 -6.66 -6.00 16.23
CA ARG A 54 -7.19 -5.27 15.07
C ARG A 54 -6.07 -5.10 14.05
N THR A 55 -5.63 -6.20 13.45
CA THR A 55 -4.44 -6.21 12.57
C THR A 55 -4.60 -7.17 11.41
N GLY A 56 -3.57 -7.34 10.61
CA GLY A 56 -3.57 -8.29 9.51
C GLY A 56 -2.31 -8.27 8.66
N VAL A 57 -2.37 -9.03 7.57
CA VAL A 57 -1.36 -9.08 6.52
C VAL A 57 -2.03 -8.74 5.19
N THR A 58 -1.34 -7.98 4.34
CA THR A 58 -1.69 -7.78 2.94
C THR A 58 -0.54 -8.29 2.09
N ALA A 59 -0.85 -9.20 1.17
CA ALA A 59 0.08 -9.76 0.21
C ALA A 59 -0.20 -9.15 -1.16
N ILE A 60 0.86 -8.64 -1.80
CA ILE A 60 0.86 -8.30 -3.22
C ILE A 60 1.73 -9.35 -3.89
N LEU A 61 1.19 -10.04 -4.88
CA LEU A 61 1.91 -10.98 -5.74
C LEU A 61 2.19 -10.25 -7.06
N PRO A 62 3.44 -9.79 -7.29
CA PRO A 62 3.80 -9.03 -8.48
C PRO A 62 3.56 -9.76 -9.81
N ALA A 63 3.58 -11.09 -9.79
CA ALA A 63 3.39 -11.93 -10.96
C ALA A 63 2.85 -13.32 -10.58
N PRO A 64 2.29 -14.09 -11.54
CA PRO A 64 1.80 -15.45 -11.27
C PRO A 64 2.92 -16.51 -11.24
N ASP A 65 4.09 -16.21 -11.81
CA ASP A 65 5.25 -17.09 -11.90
C ASP A 65 6.21 -16.92 -10.72
N ASP A 66 7.20 -17.82 -10.64
CA ASP A 66 8.21 -17.81 -9.59
C ASP A 66 9.16 -16.61 -9.72
N LEU A 67 8.99 -15.64 -8.83
CA LEU A 67 9.80 -14.42 -8.78
C LEU A 67 11.26 -14.69 -8.41
N PHE A 68 11.58 -15.79 -7.75
CA PHE A 68 12.97 -16.11 -7.42
C PHE A 68 13.75 -16.50 -8.69
N VAL A 69 13.12 -17.25 -9.59
CA VAL A 69 13.72 -17.67 -10.86
C VAL A 69 13.62 -16.55 -11.92
N SER A 70 12.51 -15.80 -11.94
CA SER A 70 12.20 -14.78 -12.94
C SER A 70 11.84 -13.45 -12.26
N LYS A 71 12.87 -12.77 -11.75
CA LYS A 71 12.75 -11.56 -10.93
C LYS A 71 12.17 -10.40 -11.71
N LEU A 72 11.56 -9.44 -11.01
CA LEU A 72 11.06 -8.20 -11.61
C LEU A 72 11.95 -7.02 -11.24
N GLN A 73 12.09 -6.07 -12.16
CA GLN A 73 12.74 -4.81 -11.82
C GLN A 73 11.91 -3.98 -10.85
N ALA A 74 12.62 -3.34 -9.92
CA ALA A 74 12.03 -2.56 -8.85
C ALA A 74 12.93 -1.39 -8.44
N GLY A 75 12.33 -0.44 -7.73
CA GLY A 75 13.03 0.67 -7.09
C GLY A 75 12.30 1.11 -5.82
N VAL A 76 13.05 1.64 -4.86
CA VAL A 76 12.53 2.11 -3.58
C VAL A 76 12.78 3.60 -3.39
N HIS A 77 11.85 4.29 -2.76
CA HIS A 77 12.02 5.67 -2.32
C HIS A 77 11.58 5.81 -0.87
N ILE A 78 12.47 6.35 -0.04
CA ILE A 78 12.21 6.63 1.37
C ILE A 78 11.96 8.13 1.48
N ILE A 79 10.72 8.51 1.79
CA ILE A 79 10.35 9.92 2.04
C ILE A 79 10.74 10.28 3.48
N ASN A 80 10.35 9.43 4.44
CA ASN A 80 10.83 9.48 5.81
C ASN A 80 11.07 8.06 6.34
N GLY A 81 12.26 7.85 6.91
CA GLY A 81 12.79 6.54 7.32
C GLY A 81 12.33 6.03 8.67
N PHE A 82 11.29 6.60 9.29
CA PHE A 82 10.80 6.13 10.60
C PHE A 82 10.05 4.77 10.54
N GLY A 83 10.13 4.03 9.44
CA GLY A 83 9.56 2.69 9.28
C GLY A 83 10.52 1.57 9.67
N LYS A 84 10.00 0.35 9.81
CA LYS A 84 10.78 -0.88 10.04
C LYS A 84 10.47 -1.87 8.92
N SER A 85 11.34 -1.96 7.93
CA SER A 85 11.13 -2.82 6.75
C SER A 85 12.23 -3.87 6.63
N VAL A 86 11.94 -4.95 5.91
CA VAL A 86 12.89 -5.99 5.54
C VAL A 86 13.01 -6.04 4.01
N GLY A 87 14.24 -6.22 3.54
CA GLY A 87 14.58 -6.48 2.15
C GLY A 87 14.75 -5.28 1.23
N LEU A 88 14.39 -4.07 1.67
CA LEU A 88 14.52 -2.86 0.84
C LEU A 88 15.96 -2.51 0.47
N MET A 89 16.95 -2.91 1.28
CA MET A 89 18.36 -2.66 1.00
C MET A 89 18.83 -3.38 -0.27
N GLN A 90 18.51 -4.67 -0.42
CA GLN A 90 18.84 -5.39 -1.65
C GLN A 90 18.03 -4.87 -2.84
N VAL A 91 16.76 -4.49 -2.66
CA VAL A 91 15.99 -3.86 -3.75
C VAL A 91 16.65 -2.54 -4.20
N ALA A 92 17.17 -1.73 -3.27
CA ALA A 92 17.88 -0.49 -3.59
C ALA A 92 19.21 -0.73 -4.32
N GLU A 93 19.93 -1.79 -3.96
CA GLU A 93 21.24 -2.13 -4.52
C GLU A 93 21.13 -2.78 -5.90
N VAL A 94 20.38 -3.88 -6.01
CA VAL A 94 20.32 -4.70 -7.24
C VAL A 94 19.14 -4.35 -8.15
N GLY A 95 18.14 -3.60 -7.64
CA GLY A 95 17.03 -3.12 -8.44
C GLY A 95 16.03 -4.19 -8.84
N THR A 96 15.87 -5.25 -8.04
CA THR A 96 14.92 -6.34 -8.31
C THR A 96 14.13 -6.78 -7.07
N ILE A 97 12.92 -7.29 -7.30
CA ILE A 97 12.14 -8.06 -6.32
C ILE A 97 12.09 -9.53 -6.73
N GLU A 98 12.18 -10.41 -5.73
CA GLU A 98 12.30 -11.87 -5.91
C GLU A 98 11.32 -12.66 -5.02
N THR A 99 10.44 -11.96 -4.29
CA THR A 99 9.44 -12.53 -3.40
C THR A 99 8.13 -11.74 -3.49
N PRO A 100 6.98 -12.30 -3.05
CA PRO A 100 5.78 -11.52 -2.77
C PRO A 100 6.09 -10.35 -1.82
N ILE A 101 5.37 -9.23 -2.00
CA ILE A 101 5.50 -8.07 -1.13
C ILE A 101 4.45 -8.19 -0.02
N LEU A 102 4.89 -8.21 1.23
CA LEU A 102 3.98 -8.28 2.39
C LEU A 102 3.96 -6.95 3.14
N ILE A 103 2.77 -6.56 3.59
CA ILE A 103 2.56 -5.42 4.49
C ILE A 103 1.85 -5.94 5.73
N THR A 104 2.29 -5.52 6.92
CA THR A 104 1.69 -5.88 8.21
C THR A 104 1.87 -4.75 9.22
N ASN A 105 1.77 -5.02 10.53
CA ASN A 105 2.10 -4.05 11.56
C ASN A 105 3.56 -4.13 12.04
N THR A 106 4.01 -3.04 12.67
CA THR A 106 5.43 -2.79 13.00
C THR A 106 6.14 -3.94 13.71
N LEU A 107 5.55 -4.48 14.78
CA LEU A 107 6.23 -5.48 15.61
C LEU A 107 6.11 -6.92 15.07
N ASN A 108 5.38 -7.11 13.97
CA ASN A 108 5.24 -8.39 13.30
C ASN A 108 6.11 -8.54 12.06
N VAL A 109 6.80 -7.49 11.59
CA VAL A 109 7.65 -7.51 10.38
C VAL A 109 8.60 -8.70 10.34
N SER A 110 9.32 -8.97 11.44
CA SER A 110 10.25 -10.11 11.51
C SER A 110 9.55 -11.46 11.47
N LYS A 111 8.39 -11.62 12.11
CA LYS A 111 7.59 -12.86 12.07
C LYS A 111 6.97 -13.10 10.70
N VAL A 112 6.58 -12.03 10.01
CA VAL A 112 6.01 -12.09 8.66
C VAL A 112 7.10 -12.39 7.64
N ALA A 113 8.30 -11.84 7.79
CA ALA A 113 9.45 -12.21 6.98
C ALA A 113 9.85 -13.69 7.17
N ASP A 114 9.92 -14.14 8.43
CA ASP A 114 10.16 -15.54 8.80
C ASP A 114 9.09 -16.47 8.21
N GLY A 115 7.80 -16.13 8.38
CA GLY A 115 6.70 -16.88 7.80
C GLY A 115 6.70 -16.93 6.27
N LEU A 116 7.18 -15.87 5.60
CA LEU A 116 7.37 -15.87 4.15
C LEU A 116 8.50 -16.79 3.72
N LEU A 117 9.63 -16.78 4.45
CA LEU A 117 10.74 -17.70 4.20
C LEU A 117 10.29 -19.15 4.38
N ASP A 118 9.58 -19.46 5.47
CA ASP A 118 9.01 -20.79 5.69
C ASP A 118 8.07 -21.22 4.58
N TYR A 119 7.20 -20.32 4.10
CA TYR A 119 6.30 -20.62 2.98
C TYR A 119 7.08 -20.94 1.71
N LEU A 120 8.08 -20.13 1.37
CA LEU A 120 8.87 -20.34 0.15
C LEU A 120 9.73 -21.61 0.24
N ILE A 121 10.43 -21.83 1.35
CA ILE A 121 11.36 -22.95 1.51
C ILE A 121 10.60 -24.25 1.75
N MET A 122 9.75 -24.30 2.77
CA MET A 122 9.13 -25.55 3.24
C MET A 122 7.90 -25.92 2.42
N ASP A 123 7.05 -24.94 2.07
CA ASP A 123 5.77 -25.23 1.42
C ASP A 123 5.89 -25.18 -0.12
N LYS A 124 6.79 -24.37 -0.67
CA LYS A 124 7.07 -24.30 -2.12
C LYS A 124 8.34 -25.02 -2.55
N GLY A 125 9.14 -25.53 -1.62
CA GLY A 125 10.35 -26.29 -1.94
C GLY A 125 11.45 -25.44 -2.58
N LEU A 126 11.48 -24.13 -2.32
CA LEU A 126 12.52 -23.25 -2.84
C LEU A 126 13.86 -23.55 -2.16
N ASP A 127 14.80 -24.07 -2.94
CA ASP A 127 16.19 -24.30 -2.51
C ASP A 127 17.08 -23.16 -3.04
N ALA A 128 17.63 -22.36 -2.12
CA ALA A 128 18.42 -21.18 -2.42
C ALA A 128 19.42 -20.88 -1.30
N PRO A 129 20.62 -20.32 -1.61
CA PRO A 129 21.61 -19.96 -0.60
C PRO A 129 21.15 -18.81 0.31
N SER A 130 20.29 -17.93 -0.20
CA SER A 130 19.60 -16.88 0.53
C SER A 130 18.36 -16.44 -0.24
N ILE A 131 17.41 -15.81 0.46
CA ILE A 131 16.19 -15.24 -0.11
C ILE A 131 16.00 -13.86 0.52
N ASN A 132 15.64 -12.87 -0.27
CA ASN A 132 15.31 -11.52 0.19
C ASN A 132 13.79 -11.33 0.36
N PRO A 133 13.21 -11.57 1.56
CA PRO A 133 11.79 -11.29 1.80
C PRO A 133 11.55 -9.78 1.81
N VAL A 134 10.51 -9.32 1.10
CA VAL A 134 10.13 -7.90 1.08
C VAL A 134 8.93 -7.69 2.01
N VAL A 135 9.18 -7.07 3.17
CA VAL A 135 8.15 -6.81 4.18
C VAL A 135 8.19 -5.35 4.64
N MET A 136 7.04 -4.68 4.63
CA MET A 136 6.86 -3.30 5.08
C MET A 136 5.73 -3.21 6.12
N GLU A 137 5.54 -2.04 6.74
CA GLU A 137 4.62 -1.93 7.87
C GLU A 137 3.98 -0.57 8.13
N CYS A 138 2.87 -0.61 8.86
CA CYS A 138 2.33 0.54 9.58
C CYS A 138 2.03 0.21 11.04
N ASN A 139 2.13 1.19 11.93
CA ASN A 139 1.89 0.98 13.36
C ASN A 139 0.39 1.09 13.72
N ASP A 140 -0.23 -0.02 14.10
CA ASP A 140 -1.65 -0.12 14.48
C ASP A 140 -1.88 -0.14 16.02
N TYR A 141 -0.90 0.30 16.82
CA TYR A 141 -0.92 0.27 18.29
C TYR A 141 -2.18 0.90 18.89
N TYR A 142 -2.75 1.93 18.25
CA TYR A 142 -3.92 2.62 18.79
C TYR A 142 -5.14 1.70 18.92
N LEU A 143 -5.36 0.80 17.95
CA LEU A 143 -6.49 -0.13 17.96
C LEU A 143 -6.12 -1.57 18.34
N SER A 144 -4.86 -1.97 18.15
CA SER A 144 -4.44 -3.37 18.27
C SER A 144 -3.47 -3.59 19.42
N ASP A 145 -3.52 -4.77 20.03
CA ASP A 145 -2.44 -5.31 20.85
C ASP A 145 -1.24 -5.68 19.97
N ILE A 146 -0.49 -4.66 19.52
CA ILE A 146 0.69 -4.86 18.67
C ILE A 146 1.80 -5.62 19.39
N CYS A 147 1.91 -5.48 20.72
CA CYS A 147 2.92 -6.15 21.54
C CYS A 147 2.67 -7.67 21.65
N GLY A 148 1.43 -8.11 21.51
CA GLY A 148 1.10 -9.54 21.42
C GLY A 148 1.59 -10.23 20.16
N ARG A 149 2.04 -9.47 19.14
CA ARG A 149 2.67 -9.99 17.90
C ARG A 149 1.86 -11.13 17.26
N HIS A 150 0.58 -10.85 17.00
CA HIS A 150 -0.43 -11.84 16.58
C HIS A 150 -0.26 -12.40 15.16
N MET A 151 0.66 -11.90 14.33
CA MET A 151 0.85 -12.36 12.95
C MET A 151 2.03 -13.33 12.85
N GLY A 152 1.93 -14.31 11.97
CA GLY A 152 3.03 -15.22 11.62
C GLY A 152 2.75 -16.00 10.32
N LYS A 153 3.39 -17.15 10.17
CA LYS A 153 3.26 -18.01 8.96
C LYS A 153 1.81 -18.25 8.55
N THR A 154 0.92 -18.60 9.49
CA THR A 154 -0.49 -18.86 9.19
C THR A 154 -1.18 -17.69 8.49
N GLU A 155 -0.99 -16.46 9.00
CA GLU A 155 -1.59 -15.28 8.38
C GLU A 155 -0.92 -14.88 7.07
N VAL A 156 0.39 -15.14 6.93
CA VAL A 156 1.13 -14.92 5.68
C VAL A 156 0.59 -15.83 4.58
N VAL A 157 0.51 -17.13 4.83
CA VAL A 157 0.00 -18.12 3.87
C VAL A 157 -1.44 -17.77 3.48
N ALA A 158 -2.30 -17.48 4.47
CA ALA A 158 -3.68 -17.12 4.20
C ALA A 158 -3.81 -15.85 3.34
N ALA A 159 -2.96 -14.83 3.55
CA ALA A 159 -2.98 -13.63 2.72
C ALA A 159 -2.49 -13.91 1.29
N ILE A 160 -1.47 -14.75 1.11
CA ILE A 160 -0.94 -15.14 -0.20
C ILE A 160 -1.96 -15.98 -0.98
N GLU A 161 -2.59 -16.96 -0.33
CA GLU A 161 -3.58 -17.84 -0.96
C GLU A 161 -4.89 -17.12 -1.30
N ALA A 162 -5.25 -16.11 -0.52
CA ALA A 162 -6.40 -15.24 -0.83
C ALA A 162 -6.12 -14.26 -2.00
N ALA A 163 -4.90 -14.21 -2.55
CA ALA A 163 -4.55 -13.23 -3.56
C ALA A 163 -5.25 -13.50 -4.90
N SER A 164 -6.02 -12.52 -5.36
CA SER A 164 -6.77 -12.54 -6.61
C SER A 164 -6.49 -11.30 -7.46
N ASP A 165 -6.83 -11.39 -8.74
CA ASP A 165 -6.88 -10.26 -9.66
C ASP A 165 -8.25 -9.55 -9.55
N GLY A 166 -8.48 -8.53 -10.37
CA GLY A 166 -9.77 -7.83 -10.40
C GLY A 166 -9.94 -6.81 -9.28
N LEU A 167 -11.14 -6.69 -8.72
CA LEU A 167 -11.42 -5.72 -7.64
C LEU A 167 -10.68 -6.11 -6.36
N VAL A 168 -10.03 -5.13 -5.74
CA VAL A 168 -9.34 -5.29 -4.45
C VAL A 168 -10.24 -4.77 -3.34
N THR A 169 -10.39 -5.53 -2.26
CA THR A 169 -11.11 -5.07 -1.07
C THR A 169 -10.32 -3.95 -0.38
N GLU A 170 -10.97 -2.82 -0.12
CA GLU A 170 -10.36 -1.61 0.48
C GLU A 170 -10.91 -1.34 1.89
N GLY A 171 -10.34 -0.35 2.58
CA GLY A 171 -10.74 0.07 3.91
C GLY A 171 -10.09 -0.75 5.03
N SER A 172 -10.88 -1.14 6.03
CA SER A 172 -10.42 -1.73 7.29
C SER A 172 -10.04 -3.22 7.16
N VAL A 173 -9.21 -3.59 6.19
CA VAL A 173 -8.81 -4.97 5.88
C VAL A 173 -7.30 -5.17 5.88
N GLY A 174 -6.85 -6.42 6.03
CA GLY A 174 -5.44 -6.81 5.93
C GLY A 174 -4.54 -5.95 6.84
N ALA A 175 -3.48 -5.39 6.27
CA ALA A 175 -2.55 -4.52 6.99
C ALA A 175 -3.19 -3.18 7.44
N GLY A 176 -4.28 -2.76 6.80
CA GLY A 176 -5.03 -1.55 7.13
C GLY A 176 -6.08 -1.72 8.24
N THR A 177 -6.23 -2.93 8.79
CA THR A 177 -7.29 -3.25 9.77
C THR A 177 -7.31 -2.27 10.95
N GLY A 178 -6.15 -2.04 11.58
CA GLY A 178 -6.04 -1.19 12.78
C GLY A 178 -5.48 0.21 12.55
N THR A 179 -5.30 0.64 11.30
CA THR A 179 -4.60 1.90 10.98
C THR A 179 -5.51 3.12 10.96
N ALA A 180 -4.91 4.31 11.09
CA ALA A 180 -5.58 5.62 11.13
C ALA A 180 -5.08 6.57 10.03
N ALA A 181 -5.95 7.36 9.39
CA ALA A 181 -5.53 8.36 8.42
C ALA A 181 -6.15 9.72 8.75
N TYR A 182 -5.30 10.73 8.95
CA TYR A 182 -5.71 12.08 9.37
C TYR A 182 -6.66 12.06 10.58
N GLY A 183 -6.37 11.16 11.52
CA GLY A 183 -7.15 10.89 12.73
C GLY A 183 -8.52 10.25 12.53
N PHE A 184 -8.92 9.95 11.30
CA PHE A 184 -10.03 9.05 11.01
C PHE A 184 -9.52 7.62 10.87
N LYS A 185 -10.45 6.67 10.70
CA LYS A 185 -10.09 5.32 10.30
C LYS A 185 -9.38 5.37 8.93
N GLY A 186 -8.19 4.78 8.88
CA GLY A 186 -7.44 4.53 7.65
C GLY A 186 -7.68 3.11 7.14
N GLY A 187 -6.86 2.66 6.20
CA GLY A 187 -6.99 1.31 5.68
C GLY A 187 -6.08 1.01 4.51
N VAL A 188 -6.44 -0.05 3.79
CA VAL A 188 -5.94 -0.34 2.46
C VAL A 188 -6.71 0.51 1.45
N GLY A 189 -6.03 1.10 0.48
CA GLY A 189 -6.68 1.71 -0.67
C GLY A 189 -5.89 1.49 -1.94
N THR A 190 -6.57 1.55 -3.08
CA THR A 190 -5.99 1.29 -4.38
C THR A 190 -6.63 2.14 -5.47
N SER A 191 -5.88 2.38 -6.53
CA SER A 191 -6.32 3.06 -7.73
C SER A 191 -5.37 2.73 -8.88
N SER A 192 -5.72 3.10 -10.11
CA SER A 192 -4.84 2.95 -11.27
C SER A 192 -5.03 4.07 -12.28
N ARG A 193 -4.05 4.23 -13.16
CA ARG A 193 -4.06 5.15 -14.29
C ARG A 193 -3.55 4.49 -15.56
N ILE A 194 -4.21 4.77 -16.68
CA ILE A 194 -3.76 4.41 -18.02
C ILE A 194 -2.91 5.55 -18.58
N VAL A 195 -1.74 5.19 -19.07
CA VAL A 195 -0.72 6.07 -19.63
C VAL A 195 -0.53 5.71 -21.09
N SER A 196 -0.51 6.69 -21.99
CA SER A 196 -0.17 6.49 -23.40
C SER A 196 1.26 6.95 -23.64
N CYS A 197 2.12 6.08 -24.15
CA CYS A 197 3.51 6.37 -24.49
C CYS A 197 3.76 5.92 -25.94
N GLY A 198 3.80 6.89 -26.86
CA GLY A 198 3.72 6.61 -28.30
C GLY A 198 2.36 5.98 -28.64
N GLU A 199 2.38 4.89 -29.40
CA GLU A 199 1.18 4.11 -29.76
C GLU A 199 0.79 3.08 -28.70
N GLN A 200 1.63 2.87 -27.69
CA GLN A 200 1.39 1.87 -26.64
C GLN A 200 0.68 2.47 -25.44
N ARG A 201 -0.15 1.64 -24.79
CA ARG A 201 -0.81 1.96 -23.52
C ARG A 201 -0.25 1.10 -22.41
N PHE A 202 0.03 1.76 -21.29
CA PHE A 202 0.52 1.16 -20.07
C PHE A 202 -0.41 1.50 -18.91
N THR A 203 -0.31 0.73 -17.83
CA THR A 203 -1.02 0.96 -16.57
C THR A 203 0.00 1.31 -15.49
N VAL A 204 -0.32 2.29 -14.66
CA VAL A 204 0.31 2.51 -13.36
C VAL A 204 -0.74 2.25 -12.29
N GLY A 205 -0.56 1.17 -11.54
CA GLY A 205 -1.40 0.78 -10.42
C GLY A 205 -0.77 1.19 -9.09
N ALA A 206 -1.59 1.52 -8.09
CA ALA A 206 -1.13 1.89 -6.75
C ALA A 206 -1.91 1.14 -5.68
N LEU A 207 -1.24 0.67 -4.64
CA LEU A 207 -1.85 0.21 -3.39
C LEU A 207 -1.18 0.92 -2.22
N VAL A 208 -1.97 1.40 -1.27
CA VAL A 208 -1.48 2.08 -0.07
C VAL A 208 -2.03 1.43 1.19
N VAL A 209 -1.27 1.52 2.27
CA VAL A 209 -1.76 1.29 3.64
C VAL A 209 -1.61 2.60 4.40
N THR A 210 -2.72 3.29 4.64
CA THR A 210 -2.72 4.62 5.25
C THR A 210 -2.66 4.50 6.77
N ASN A 211 -1.64 5.08 7.38
CA ASN A 211 -1.56 5.23 8.83
C ASN A 211 -1.06 6.63 9.24
N MET A 212 -1.26 7.67 8.41
CA MET A 212 -0.51 8.93 8.44
C MET A 212 -1.38 10.18 8.63
N GLY A 213 -0.72 11.33 8.84
CA GLY A 213 -1.33 12.66 8.78
C GLY A 213 -2.04 13.08 10.07
N LYS A 214 -2.15 14.40 10.26
CA LYS A 214 -2.92 15.01 11.37
C LYS A 214 -4.31 15.44 10.91
N PRO A 215 -5.29 15.55 11.82
CA PRO A 215 -6.65 15.79 11.38
C PRO A 215 -6.88 17.10 10.63
N ASP A 216 -6.20 18.17 11.03
CA ASP A 216 -6.26 19.49 10.39
C ASP A 216 -5.62 19.53 9.00
N GLN A 217 -4.77 18.56 8.69
CA GLN A 217 -4.01 18.49 7.45
C GLN A 217 -4.81 17.91 6.28
N LEU A 218 -5.87 17.14 6.54
CA LEU A 218 -6.60 16.43 5.49
C LEU A 218 -7.09 17.41 4.40
N ARG A 219 -6.59 17.18 3.20
CA ARG A 219 -7.03 17.84 1.97
C ARG A 219 -7.70 16.83 1.05
N ILE A 220 -8.81 17.25 0.44
CA ILE A 220 -9.50 16.49 -0.59
C ILE A 220 -9.72 17.44 -1.76
N CYS A 221 -9.17 17.12 -2.93
CA CYS A 221 -9.20 17.98 -4.12
C CYS A 221 -8.76 19.43 -3.80
N GLY A 222 -7.69 19.57 -2.99
CA GLY A 222 -7.14 20.86 -2.55
C GLY A 222 -7.92 21.59 -1.45
N LYS A 223 -9.16 21.19 -1.14
CA LYS A 223 -9.99 21.81 -0.09
C LYS A 223 -9.53 21.34 1.30
N PRO A 224 -9.45 22.23 2.32
CA PRO A 224 -9.01 21.88 3.67
C PRO A 224 -10.13 21.20 4.47
N VAL A 225 -10.51 19.98 4.08
CA VAL A 225 -11.64 19.24 4.65
C VAL A 225 -11.43 18.93 6.13
N GLY A 226 -10.22 18.54 6.51
CA GLY A 226 -9.86 18.21 7.90
C GLY A 226 -10.19 19.33 8.87
N LYS A 227 -9.64 20.53 8.61
CA LYS A 227 -9.91 21.74 9.39
C LYS A 227 -11.41 22.06 9.51
N LYS A 228 -12.14 21.99 8.39
CA LYS A 228 -13.59 22.27 8.37
C LYS A 228 -14.41 21.26 9.18
N LEU A 229 -14.01 19.99 9.20
CA LEU A 229 -14.68 18.97 10.01
C LEU A 229 -14.44 19.19 11.52
N MET A 230 -13.23 19.60 11.90
CA MET A 230 -12.90 19.94 13.29
C MET A 230 -13.71 21.15 13.78
N GLU A 231 -13.87 22.18 12.94
CA GLU A 231 -14.75 23.33 13.23
C GLU A 231 -16.22 22.93 13.46
N GLN A 232 -16.64 21.78 12.92
CA GLN A 232 -17.97 21.17 13.15
C GLN A 232 -18.00 20.20 14.34
N GLY A 233 -16.97 20.21 15.19
CA GLY A 233 -16.89 19.38 16.40
C GLY A 233 -16.57 17.91 16.17
N VAL A 234 -15.95 17.56 15.04
CA VAL A 234 -15.46 16.20 14.79
C VAL A 234 -14.04 16.09 15.35
N ASP A 235 -13.85 15.25 16.38
CA ASP A 235 -12.56 15.04 17.07
C ASP A 235 -11.85 13.76 16.57
N PRO A 236 -10.73 13.87 15.84
CA PRO A 236 -10.06 12.72 15.23
C PRO A 236 -8.78 12.33 15.99
N ALA A 237 -8.37 11.06 15.95
CA ALA A 237 -7.24 10.51 16.70
C ALA A 237 -5.84 10.88 16.12
N LEU A 238 -4.77 10.35 16.74
CA LEU A 238 -3.37 10.61 16.33
C LEU A 238 -2.92 9.73 15.14
N GLY A 239 -2.03 10.27 14.30
CA GLY A 239 -1.47 9.62 13.09
C GLY A 239 -0.07 9.01 13.24
N GLY A 240 0.46 8.46 12.14
CA GLY A 240 1.68 7.62 12.04
C GLY A 240 2.24 7.56 10.60
N SER A 241 2.49 6.37 10.04
CA SER A 241 3.22 6.03 8.79
C SER A 241 2.36 5.83 7.52
N ILE A 242 2.97 5.66 6.34
CA ILE A 242 2.27 5.17 5.13
C ILE A 242 3.18 4.28 4.27
N ILE A 243 2.65 3.14 3.84
CA ILE A 243 3.29 2.31 2.81
C ILE A 243 2.57 2.52 1.48
N MET A 244 3.36 2.71 0.43
CA MET A 244 2.89 2.90 -0.94
C MET A 244 3.58 1.90 -1.87
N VAL A 245 2.80 1.15 -2.63
CA VAL A 245 3.31 0.23 -3.66
C VAL A 245 2.77 0.66 -5.01
N LEU A 246 3.67 0.82 -5.97
CA LEU A 246 3.36 1.14 -7.36
C LEU A 246 3.73 -0.05 -8.25
N ALA A 247 2.84 -0.40 -9.17
CA ALA A 247 3.07 -1.42 -10.19
C ALA A 247 2.89 -0.79 -11.57
N THR A 248 3.65 -1.24 -12.56
CA THR A 248 3.40 -0.89 -13.96
C THR A 248 3.76 -2.01 -14.90
N ASN A 249 3.09 -2.09 -16.05
CA ASN A 249 3.51 -2.96 -17.17
C ASN A 249 4.38 -2.23 -18.20
N ALA A 250 4.85 -1.01 -17.90
CA ALA A 250 5.82 -0.32 -18.75
C ALA A 250 7.24 -0.85 -18.53
N PRO A 251 8.04 -1.02 -19.59
CA PRO A 251 9.43 -1.47 -19.48
C PRO A 251 10.31 -0.34 -18.93
N LEU A 252 10.38 -0.24 -17.60
CA LEU A 252 11.17 0.77 -16.88
C LEU A 252 12.34 0.12 -16.14
N SER A 253 13.52 0.75 -16.19
CA SER A 253 14.68 0.32 -15.37
C SER A 253 14.44 0.51 -13.88
N SER A 254 15.26 -0.13 -13.04
CA SER A 254 15.28 0.10 -11.59
C SER A 254 15.48 1.58 -11.23
N ASN A 255 16.36 2.30 -11.93
CA ASN A 255 16.56 3.73 -11.73
C ASN A 255 15.31 4.56 -12.11
N GLN A 256 14.64 4.21 -13.21
CA GLN A 256 13.37 4.84 -13.61
C GLN A 256 12.27 4.55 -12.59
N LEU A 257 12.17 3.31 -12.10
CA LEU A 257 11.21 2.90 -11.06
C LEU A 257 11.46 3.63 -9.74
N ARG A 258 12.71 3.84 -9.35
CA ARG A 258 13.06 4.70 -8.20
C ARG A 258 12.56 6.14 -8.40
N ARG A 259 12.68 6.70 -9.60
CA ARG A 259 12.16 8.04 -9.94
C ARG A 259 10.63 8.08 -9.91
N VAL A 260 9.96 7.04 -10.41
CA VAL A 260 8.50 6.87 -10.31
C VAL A 260 8.06 6.78 -8.86
N ALA A 261 8.73 5.96 -8.04
CA ALA A 261 8.48 5.86 -6.60
C ALA A 261 8.58 7.22 -5.90
N ALA A 262 9.56 8.05 -6.26
CA ALA A 262 9.71 9.39 -5.71
C ALA A 262 8.53 10.34 -6.00
N ARG A 263 7.67 10.03 -6.98
CA ARG A 263 6.51 10.85 -7.32
C ARG A 263 5.29 10.56 -6.46
N ALA A 264 5.27 9.41 -5.77
CA ALA A 264 4.25 9.13 -4.77
C ALA A 264 4.21 10.22 -3.67
N THR A 265 5.34 10.85 -3.37
CA THR A 265 5.45 12.02 -2.48
C THR A 265 4.49 13.15 -2.88
N HIS A 266 4.28 13.40 -4.17
CA HIS A 266 3.35 14.43 -4.62
C HIS A 266 1.89 14.04 -4.35
N GLY A 267 1.52 12.77 -4.58
CA GLY A 267 0.17 12.28 -4.25
C GLY A 267 -0.11 12.39 -2.75
N LEU A 268 0.84 11.96 -1.93
CA LEU A 268 0.78 12.07 -0.46
C LEU A 268 0.71 13.54 0.03
N ALA A 269 1.47 14.45 -0.59
CA ALA A 269 1.43 15.86 -0.24
C ALA A 269 0.10 16.53 -0.62
N ARG A 270 -0.54 16.08 -1.72
CA ARG A 270 -1.84 16.63 -2.18
C ARG A 270 -3.00 16.27 -1.26
N THR A 271 -2.90 15.17 -0.51
CA THR A 271 -3.84 14.85 0.58
C THR A 271 -3.48 15.56 1.89
N GLY A 272 -2.37 16.31 1.92
CA GLY A 272 -1.98 17.23 2.99
C GLY A 272 -0.95 16.70 3.98
N SER A 273 -0.38 15.50 3.75
CA SER A 273 0.69 14.99 4.64
C SER A 273 1.99 15.76 4.43
N TYR A 274 2.74 15.93 5.52
CA TYR A 274 4.07 16.54 5.54
C TYR A 274 5.18 15.55 5.91
N SER A 275 4.89 14.24 5.95
CA SER A 275 5.86 13.20 6.32
C SER A 275 6.55 13.50 7.66
N GLY A 276 5.75 13.73 8.72
CA GLY A 276 6.24 14.18 10.02
C GLY A 276 7.28 13.24 10.64
N ASN A 277 8.04 13.71 11.64
CA ASN A 277 9.22 13.01 12.18
C ASN A 277 9.02 11.50 12.48
N THR A 278 7.89 11.11 13.05
CA THR A 278 7.59 9.71 13.41
C THR A 278 6.81 8.94 12.34
N SER A 279 6.69 9.49 11.13
CA SER A 279 5.98 8.92 9.98
C SER A 279 6.93 8.07 9.14
N GLY A 280 6.76 6.75 9.15
CA GLY A 280 7.49 5.87 8.22
C GLY A 280 6.84 5.90 6.84
N ASP A 281 7.39 6.69 5.91
CA ASP A 281 6.78 6.97 4.61
C ASP A 281 7.64 6.37 3.50
N ILE A 282 7.23 5.18 3.05
CA ILE A 282 8.06 4.31 2.20
C ILE A 282 7.29 3.96 0.93
N VAL A 283 7.99 4.03 -0.21
CA VAL A 283 7.46 3.70 -1.52
C VAL A 283 8.29 2.59 -2.16
N LEU A 284 7.62 1.57 -2.69
CA LEU A 284 8.23 0.57 -3.58
C LEU A 284 7.52 0.61 -4.93
N ALA A 285 8.27 0.70 -6.03
CA ALA A 285 7.74 0.61 -7.38
C ALA A 285 8.35 -0.59 -8.10
N PHE A 286 7.55 -1.34 -8.86
CA PHE A 286 8.04 -2.43 -9.71
C PHE A 286 7.40 -2.43 -11.10
N SER A 287 8.10 -3.02 -12.07
CA SER A 287 7.59 -3.26 -13.43
C SER A 287 7.38 -4.75 -13.67
N THR A 288 6.25 -5.12 -14.28
CA THR A 288 5.97 -6.50 -14.72
C THR A 288 6.53 -6.82 -16.11
N ALA A 289 7.08 -5.83 -16.82
CA ALA A 289 7.52 -5.99 -18.21
C ALA A 289 8.95 -6.55 -18.34
N ARG A 290 9.85 -6.23 -17.40
CA ARG A 290 11.26 -6.62 -17.47
C ARG A 290 11.56 -7.75 -16.50
N ARG A 291 11.79 -8.94 -17.06
CA ARG A 291 12.18 -10.15 -16.32
C ARG A 291 13.70 -10.27 -16.22
N MET A 292 14.19 -10.49 -15.00
CA MET A 292 15.60 -10.70 -14.70
C MET A 292 15.78 -12.16 -14.26
N PRO A 293 16.22 -13.05 -15.17
CA PRO A 293 16.38 -14.46 -14.86
C PRO A 293 17.50 -14.67 -13.84
N LEU A 294 17.31 -15.62 -12.91
CA LEU A 294 18.36 -16.04 -11.98
C LEU A 294 19.59 -16.59 -12.71
N LEU A 295 19.34 -17.39 -13.75
CA LEU A 295 20.36 -18.00 -14.62
C LEU A 295 20.08 -17.60 -16.07
N PRO A 296 20.65 -16.50 -16.57
CA PRO A 296 20.48 -16.11 -17.96
C PRO A 296 21.24 -17.05 -18.92
N GLU A 297 20.66 -17.34 -20.08
CA GLU A 297 21.34 -18.11 -21.14
C GLU A 297 22.52 -17.35 -21.75
N GLN A 298 22.47 -16.02 -21.74
CA GLN A 298 23.49 -15.13 -22.31
C GLN A 298 24.00 -14.14 -21.25
N PRO A 299 25.30 -13.83 -21.22
CA PRO A 299 25.88 -12.90 -20.25
C PRO A 299 25.45 -11.43 -20.48
N ILE A 300 24.91 -11.12 -21.66
CA ILE A 300 24.43 -9.78 -22.03
C ILE A 300 22.95 -9.87 -22.35
N LEU A 301 22.14 -9.07 -21.66
CA LEU A 301 20.70 -8.98 -21.89
C LEU A 301 20.37 -7.74 -22.70
N THR A 302 19.53 -7.92 -23.72
CA THR A 302 18.86 -6.79 -24.40
C THR A 302 17.45 -6.69 -23.84
N LEU A 303 17.16 -5.57 -23.15
CA LEU A 303 15.88 -5.36 -22.51
C LEU A 303 15.23 -4.09 -23.08
N PRO A 304 13.91 -4.11 -23.38
CA PRO A 304 13.21 -2.90 -23.79
C PRO A 304 13.23 -1.88 -22.64
N GLU A 305 13.24 -0.60 -22.99
CA GLU A 305 13.20 0.49 -22.02
C GLU A 305 12.45 1.69 -22.60
N VAL A 306 11.59 2.31 -21.79
CA VAL A 306 10.96 3.59 -22.15
C VAL A 306 12.04 4.68 -22.14
N SER A 307 12.09 5.48 -23.21
CA SER A 307 12.97 6.66 -23.24
C SER A 307 12.61 7.64 -22.12
N ASP A 308 13.62 8.15 -21.42
CA ASP A 308 13.42 9.15 -20.36
C ASP A 308 12.69 10.42 -20.83
N ASN A 309 12.72 10.75 -22.13
CA ASN A 309 11.96 11.87 -22.69
C ASN A 309 10.43 11.65 -22.63
N HIS A 310 9.98 10.42 -22.38
CA HIS A 310 8.58 10.05 -22.24
C HIS A 310 8.22 9.56 -20.83
N ILE A 311 9.07 9.77 -19.81
CA ILE A 311 8.79 9.21 -18.49
C ILE A 311 7.81 10.05 -17.65
N ASP A 312 7.65 11.34 -17.94
CA ASP A 312 6.88 12.28 -17.11
C ASP A 312 5.40 11.90 -16.97
N MET A 313 4.81 11.25 -17.98
CA MET A 313 3.47 10.69 -17.90
C MET A 313 3.31 9.61 -16.82
N PHE A 314 4.33 8.79 -16.57
CA PHE A 314 4.35 7.82 -15.47
C PHE A 314 4.47 8.51 -14.11
N PHE A 315 5.14 9.67 -14.07
CA PHE A 315 5.25 10.49 -12.87
C PHE A 315 3.90 11.10 -12.47
N THR A 316 3.18 11.67 -13.43
CA THR A 316 1.81 12.16 -13.23
C THR A 316 0.89 11.01 -12.78
N ALA A 317 0.94 9.88 -13.48
CA ALA A 317 0.13 8.71 -13.15
C ALA A 317 0.38 8.18 -11.73
N ALA A 318 1.65 8.12 -11.30
CA ALA A 318 2.01 7.70 -9.95
C ALA A 318 1.47 8.67 -8.88
N ALA A 319 1.60 9.99 -9.09
CA ALA A 319 1.08 10.98 -8.16
C ALA A 319 -0.45 10.92 -8.04
N ASP A 320 -1.16 10.89 -9.18
CA ASP A 320 -2.62 10.83 -9.23
C ASP A 320 -3.14 9.52 -8.61
N ALA A 321 -2.49 8.39 -8.91
CA ALA A 321 -2.89 7.10 -8.36
C ALA A 321 -2.69 7.05 -6.84
N ILE A 322 -1.61 7.62 -6.31
CA ILE A 322 -1.40 7.65 -4.85
C ILE A 322 -2.41 8.56 -4.15
N GLU A 323 -2.68 9.76 -4.68
CA GLU A 323 -3.70 10.65 -4.11
C GLU A 323 -5.07 9.94 -4.05
N GLU A 324 -5.51 9.31 -5.14
CA GLU A 324 -6.80 8.62 -5.17
C GLU A 324 -6.84 7.37 -4.28
N SER A 325 -5.76 6.58 -4.23
CA SER A 325 -5.68 5.40 -3.36
C SER A 325 -5.79 5.77 -1.87
N ILE A 326 -5.17 6.88 -1.45
CA ILE A 326 -5.29 7.38 -0.08
C ILE A 326 -6.75 7.74 0.23
N LEU A 327 -7.43 8.43 -0.68
CA LEU A 327 -8.83 8.81 -0.50
C LEU A 327 -9.74 7.58 -0.48
N ASN A 328 -9.53 6.61 -1.37
CA ASN A 328 -10.31 5.37 -1.38
C ASN A 328 -10.15 4.58 -0.08
N ALA A 329 -8.92 4.50 0.48
CA ALA A 329 -8.70 3.87 1.78
C ALA A 329 -9.57 4.49 2.88
N MET A 330 -9.61 5.83 2.95
CA MET A 330 -10.40 6.56 3.96
C MET A 330 -11.90 6.49 3.72
N PHE A 331 -12.34 6.49 2.46
CA PHE A 331 -13.76 6.49 2.12
C PHE A 331 -14.39 5.11 2.30
N MET A 332 -13.61 4.06 2.06
CA MET A 332 -14.02 2.66 2.27
C MET A 332 -13.84 2.19 3.71
N ALA A 333 -13.06 2.89 4.52
CA ALA A 333 -12.82 2.53 5.92
C ALA A 333 -14.09 2.64 6.79
N GLU A 334 -14.23 1.67 7.69
CA GLU A 334 -15.35 1.57 8.65
C GLU A 334 -14.89 1.84 10.08
N THR A 335 -15.75 2.47 10.88
CA THR A 335 -15.49 2.76 12.29
C THR A 335 -15.13 1.47 13.03
N LEU A 336 -14.04 1.50 13.79
CA LEU A 336 -13.55 0.32 14.51
C LEU A 336 -13.18 0.67 15.95
N ILE A 337 -13.69 -0.14 16.87
CA ILE A 337 -13.33 -0.09 18.28
C ILE A 337 -12.25 -1.14 18.52
N GLY A 338 -11.16 -0.72 19.14
CA GLY A 338 -9.99 -1.53 19.44
C GLY A 338 -9.73 -1.68 20.94
N ARG A 339 -8.46 -1.90 21.27
CA ARG A 339 -7.99 -2.02 22.65
C ARG A 339 -8.34 -0.80 23.49
N ASP A 340 -8.57 -1.04 24.78
CA ASP A 340 -8.86 -0.01 25.80
C ASP A 340 -10.09 0.85 25.48
N GLY A 341 -10.98 0.41 24.58
CA GLY A 341 -12.13 1.18 24.11
C GLY A 341 -11.77 2.27 23.10
N ASN A 342 -10.52 2.35 22.65
CA ASN A 342 -10.09 3.29 21.62
C ASN A 342 -10.91 3.10 20.34
N THR A 343 -11.30 4.21 19.72
CA THR A 343 -12.16 4.19 18.54
C THR A 343 -11.56 5.06 17.44
N LEU A 344 -11.47 4.50 16.23
CA LEU A 344 -11.23 5.28 15.02
C LEU A 344 -12.54 5.37 14.24
N CYS A 345 -13.07 6.57 14.13
CA CYS A 345 -14.30 6.83 13.38
C CYS A 345 -14.02 6.85 11.87
N ALA A 346 -14.90 6.23 11.07
CA ALA A 346 -14.91 6.41 9.63
C ALA A 346 -15.06 7.91 9.27
N LEU A 347 -14.50 8.31 8.13
CA LEU A 347 -14.69 9.66 7.60
C LEU A 347 -16.20 9.89 7.36
N PRO A 348 -16.81 10.94 7.92
CA PRO A 348 -18.24 11.20 7.77
C PRO A 348 -18.55 11.77 6.37
N LEU A 349 -18.76 10.90 5.39
CA LEU A 349 -18.94 11.26 3.98
C LEU A 349 -20.10 12.24 3.73
N ASP A 350 -21.16 12.15 4.52
CA ASP A 350 -22.29 13.09 4.53
C ASP A 350 -21.88 14.51 4.93
N LYS A 351 -20.95 14.64 5.88
CA LYS A 351 -20.36 15.93 6.26
C LYS A 351 -19.28 16.39 5.30
N VAL A 352 -18.57 15.48 4.61
CA VAL A 352 -17.56 15.83 3.60
C VAL A 352 -18.21 16.43 2.35
N LYS A 353 -19.33 15.85 1.88
CA LYS A 353 -19.99 16.25 0.62
C LYS A 353 -20.26 17.75 0.50
N PRO A 354 -20.84 18.45 1.50
CA PRO A 354 -21.06 19.89 1.43
C PRO A 354 -19.77 20.71 1.46
N LEU A 355 -18.64 20.18 1.96
CA LEU A 355 -17.37 20.90 2.07
C LEU A 355 -16.58 20.97 0.77
N LEU A 356 -16.95 20.11 -0.19
CA LEU A 356 -16.35 20.01 -1.52
C LEU A 356 -17.12 20.78 -2.60
N LYS A 357 -18.30 21.29 -2.26
CA LYS A 357 -19.03 22.26 -3.09
C LYS A 357 -18.34 23.63 -3.07
#